data_AF-A0A1W6L7N6-F1
#
_entry.id   AF-A0A1W6L7N6-F1
#
_cell.length_a   1.000
_cell.length_b   1.000
_cell.length_c   1.000
_cell.angle_alpha   90.00
_cell.angle_beta   90.00
_cell.angle_gamma   90.00
#
_symmetry.space_group_name_H-M   'P 1'
#
loop_
_entity.id
_entity.type
_entity.pdbx_description
1 polymer ?
#
loop_
_entity_poly.entity_id
_entity_poly.type
_entity_poly.pdbx_seq_one_letter_code
_entity_poly.pdbx_strand_id
1 'polypeptide(L)' 'MDAHYLPAFDQAMQFLFERHGNSISEDLVQAYCACGYLRDADGVLTLTDRGRAELRRRRQATAVS' A
#
# COMPACT_ATOMS: atom_id res chain seq x y z
N MET A 1 -20.67 -12.07 6.10
CA MET A 1 -19.30 -12.60 6.18
C MET A 1 -18.39 -11.46 5.77
N ASP A 2 -17.82 -10.78 6.77
CA ASP A 2 -17.21 -9.46 6.65
C ASP A 2 -15.95 -9.45 5.76
N ALA A 3 -15.96 -8.62 4.73
CA ALA A 3 -14.97 -8.62 3.65
C ALA A 3 -13.65 -7.87 3.99
N HIS A 4 -13.31 -7.63 5.25
CA HIS A 4 -12.37 -6.52 5.56
C HIS A 4 -11.25 -6.79 6.55
N TYR A 5 -10.65 -7.98 6.53
CA TYR A 5 -9.32 -8.17 7.13
C TYR A 5 -8.39 -8.87 6.14
N LEU A 6 -7.98 -8.14 5.10
CA LEU A 6 -6.76 -8.50 4.38
C LEU A 6 -5.58 -8.37 5.36
N PRO A 7 -4.70 -9.38 5.48
CA PRO A 7 -3.44 -9.27 6.18
C PRO A 7 -2.70 -7.97 5.84
N ALA A 8 -1.95 -7.41 6.78
CA ALA A 8 -1.28 -6.12 6.58
C ALA A 8 -0.33 -6.12 5.36
N PHE A 9 0.23 -7.29 5.04
CA PHE A 9 0.99 -7.56 3.82
C PHE A 9 0.15 -7.42 2.56
N ASP A 10 -1.01 -8.07 2.50
CA ASP A 10 -1.90 -8.00 1.32
C ASP A 10 -2.38 -6.56 1.07
N GLN A 11 -2.61 -5.78 2.13
CA GLN A 11 -2.95 -4.36 1.97
C GLN A 11 -1.78 -3.57 1.37
N ALA A 12 -0.55 -3.81 1.82
CA ALA A 12 0.64 -3.17 1.27
C ALA A 12 0.87 -3.55 -0.20
N MET A 13 0.69 -4.84 -0.54
CA MET A 13 0.80 -5.34 -1.90
C MET A 13 -0.31 -4.78 -2.80
N GLN A 14 -1.54 -4.74 -2.32
CA GLN A 14 -2.65 -4.11 -3.04
C GLN A 14 -2.38 -2.63 -3.32
N PHE A 15 -1.83 -1.91 -2.35
CA PHE A 15 -1.45 -0.50 -2.53
C PHE A 15 -0.36 -0.31 -3.60
N LEU A 16 0.64 -1.19 -3.64
CA LEU A 16 1.66 -1.16 -4.68
C LEU A 16 1.09 -1.55 -6.04
N PHE A 17 0.22 -2.57 -6.08
CA PHE A 17 -0.44 -3.05 -7.29
C PHE A 17 -1.36 -2.00 -7.90
N GLU A 18 -2.16 -1.29 -7.10
CA GLU A 18 -3.01 -0.20 -7.58
C GLU A 18 -2.20 0.93 -8.24
N ARG A 19 -0.90 1.04 -7.93
CA ARG A 19 -0.04 2.11 -8.45
C ARG A 19 0.89 1.70 -9.58
N HIS A 20 1.34 0.45 -9.59
CA HIS A 20 2.35 -0.05 -10.54
C HIS A 20 1.91 -1.31 -11.29
N GLY A 21 0.72 -1.82 -11.02
CA GLY A 21 0.23 -3.07 -11.57
C GLY A 21 1.16 -4.23 -11.22
N ASN A 22 1.51 -5.03 -12.23
CA ASN A 22 2.43 -6.16 -12.08
C ASN A 22 3.92 -5.75 -12.00
N SER A 23 4.25 -4.45 -12.14
CA SER A 23 5.62 -3.95 -12.10
C SER A 23 6.07 -3.62 -10.67
N ILE A 24 5.86 -4.55 -9.74
CA ILE A 24 6.33 -4.44 -8.35
C ILE A 24 7.69 -5.13 -8.25
N SER A 25 8.74 -4.35 -7.95
CA SER A 25 10.08 -4.86 -7.66
C SER A 25 10.45 -4.63 -6.19
N GLU A 26 11.49 -5.31 -5.73
CA GLU A 26 12.03 -5.10 -4.38
C GLU A 26 12.53 -3.66 -4.17
N ASP A 27 13.22 -3.08 -5.17
CA ASP A 27 13.67 -1.68 -5.14
C ASP A 27 12.51 -0.71 -4.97
N LEU A 28 11.37 -1.00 -5.61
CA LEU A 28 10.16 -0.23 -5.47
C LEU A 28 9.65 -0.34 -4.03
N VAL A 29 9.53 -1.55 -3.48
CA VAL A 29 9.09 -1.75 -2.09
C VAL A 29 9.98 -0.96 -1.12
N GLN A 30 11.31 -1.05 -1.27
CA GLN A 30 12.27 -0.31 -0.46
C GLN A 30 12.11 1.20 -0.60
N ALA A 31 11.88 1.72 -1.81
CA ALA A 31 11.62 3.14 -2.03
C ALA A 31 10.37 3.62 -1.28
N TYR A 32 9.31 2.80 -1.22
CA TYR A 32 8.09 3.13 -0.48
C TYR A 32 8.27 3.03 1.04
N CYS A 33 9.13 2.12 1.50
CA CYS A 33 9.58 2.07 2.90
C CYS A 33 10.37 3.34 3.25
N ALA A 34 11.32 3.76 2.40
CA ALA A 34 12.11 4.98 2.59
C ALA A 34 11.25 6.26 2.57
N CYS A 35 10.20 6.29 1.75
CA CYS A 35 9.21 7.38 1.74
C CYS A 35 8.26 7.36 2.96
N GLY A 36 8.32 6.32 3.79
CA GLY A 36 7.47 6.15 4.97
C GLY A 36 6.02 5.80 4.66
N TYR A 37 5.72 5.33 3.44
CA TYR A 37 4.40 4.83 3.07
C TYR A 37 4.19 3.38 3.49
N LEU A 38 5.27 2.60 3.47
CA LEU A 38 5.33 1.22 3.94
C LEU A 38 6.31 1.12 5.10
N ARG A 39 6.16 0.07 5.90
CA ARG A 39 7.09 -0.33 6.95
C ARG A 39 7.28 -1.83 6.85
N ASP A 40 8.53 -2.26 6.80
CA ASP A 40 8.90 -3.63 7.08
C ASP A 40 9.13 -3.77 8.59
N ALA A 41 8.35 -4.62 9.24
CA ALA A 41 8.53 -4.99 10.64
C ALA A 41 8.60 -6.51 10.72
N ASP A 42 9.77 -7.03 11.10
CA ASP A 42 10.03 -8.46 11.27
C ASP A 42 9.73 -9.31 10.00
N GLY A 43 10.00 -8.75 8.81
CA GLY A 43 9.74 -9.41 7.53
C GLY A 43 8.28 -9.32 7.07
N VAL A 44 7.45 -8.56 7.78
CA VAL A 44 6.07 -8.27 7.40
C VAL A 44 5.97 -6.84 6.87
N LEU A 45 5.72 -6.72 5.58
CA LEU A 45 5.43 -5.45 4.94
C LEU A 45 4.05 -4.94 5.38
N THR A 46 3.97 -3.71 5.84
CA THR A 46 2.73 -3.11 6.35
C THR A 46 2.56 -1.68 5.87
N LEU A 47 1.30 -1.29 5.64
CA LEU A 47 0.93 0.09 5.31
C LEU A 47 0.97 0.98 6.55
N THR A 48 1.74 2.07 6.47
CA THR A 48 1.75 3.11 7.50
C THR A 48 0.49 3.97 7.41
N ASP A 49 0.22 4.76 8.46
CA ASP A 49 -0.88 5.73 8.43
C ASP A 49 -0.76 6.73 7.28
N ARG A 50 0.48 7.09 6.92
CA ARG A 50 0.78 7.95 5.77
C ARG A 50 0.41 7.27 4.45
N GLY A 51 0.78 6.00 4.28
CA GLY A 51 0.40 5.19 3.11
C GLY A 51 -1.11 5.05 2.98
N ARG A 52 -1.81 4.81 4.09
CA ARG A 52 -3.28 4.72 4.13
C ARG A 52 -3.94 6.04 3.78
N ALA A 53 -3.42 7.17 4.28
CA ALA A 53 -3.95 8.49 3.98
C ALA A 53 -3.80 8.83 2.48
N GLU A 54 -2.65 8.51 1.88
CA GLU A 54 -2.40 8.68 0.45
C GLU A 54 -3.35 7.81 -0.39
N LEU A 55 -3.55 6.55 0.01
CA LEU A 55 -4.49 5.63 -0.64
C LEU A 55 -5.92 6.19 -0.62
N ARG A 56 -6.37 6.70 0.53
CA ARG A 56 -7.71 7.30 0.68
C ARG A 56 -7.88 8.55 -0.19
N ARG A 57 -6.89 9.45 -0.21
CA ARG A 57 -6.95 10.65 -1.07
C ARG A 57 -7.12 10.30 -2.54
N ARG A 58 -6.39 9.29 -3.01
CA ARG A 58 -6.46 8.87 -4.41
C ARG A 58 -7.80 8.25 -4.77
N ARG A 59 -8.33 7.34 -3.95
CA ARG A 59 -9.66 6.76 -4.19
C ARG A 59 -10.76 7.82 -4.23
N GLN A 60 -10.63 8.88 -3.43
CA GLN A 60 -11.54 10.03 -3.51
C GLN A 60 -11.32 10.84 -4.80
N ALA A 61 -10.09 11.02 -5.25
CA ALA A 61 -9.81 11.72 -6.52
C ALA A 61 -10.35 10.96 -7.74
N THR A 62 -10.26 9.63 -7.77
CA THR A 62 -10.79 8.81 -8.87
C THR A 62 -12.31 8.67 -8.85
N ALA A 63 -12.96 8.81 -7.68
CA ALA A 63 -14.42 8.72 -7.55
C ALA A 63 -15.16 10.01 -7.95
N VAL A 64 -14.44 11.10 -8.21
CA VAL A 64 -14.99 12.43 -8.53
C VAL A 64 -14.78 12.80 -10.01
N SER A 65 -14.27 11.87 -10.84
CA SER A 65 -14.13 12.05 -12.30
C SER A 65 -15.20 11.30 -13.09
#